data_AF-A0A847U1P5-F1
#
_entry.id   AF-A0A847U1P5-F1
#
_cell.length_a   1.000
_cell.length_b   1.000
_cell.length_c   1.000
_cell.angle_alpha   90.00
_cell.angle_beta   90.00
_cell.angle_gamma   90.00
#
_symmetry.space_group_name_H-M   'P 1'
#
loop_
_entity.id
_entity.type
_entity.pdbx_description
1 polymer ?
#
loop_
_entity_poly.entity_id
_entity_poly.type
_entity_poly.pdbx_seq_one_letter_code
_entity_poly.pdbx_strand_id
1 'polypeptide(L)'
;MATTQSNPQERTARELLTQGRPLFLGVDGEGAAHYWDSYEFAVAVVPSDGDAEKVTLAETPFETLSEWSEYTRSKRGWDIGPHVSGSLVGDLVQGVGA
;
A
#
# COMPACT_ATOMS: atom_id res chain seq x y z
N MET A 1 13.25 13.81 18.24
CA MET A 1 13.88 12.67 17.56
C MET A 1 12.83 11.58 17.44
N ALA A 2 12.25 11.40 16.26
CA ALA A 2 11.31 10.30 16.03
C ALA A 2 12.12 9.01 15.91
N THR A 3 11.96 8.10 16.86
CA THR A 3 12.58 6.78 16.81
C THR A 3 11.98 6.01 15.64
N THR A 4 12.66 5.97 14.50
CA THR A 4 12.41 5.00 13.43
C THR A 4 12.79 3.61 13.93
N GLN A 5 11.98 3.04 14.82
CA GLN A 5 11.89 1.58 14.86
C GLN A 5 11.22 1.19 13.55
N SER A 6 11.99 0.67 12.60
CA SER A 6 11.42 0.07 11.39
C SER A 6 10.41 -0.98 11.82
N ASN A 7 9.13 -0.69 11.57
CA ASN A 7 8.06 -1.66 11.74
C ASN A 7 8.48 -2.92 10.96
N PRO A 8 8.47 -4.13 11.57
CA PRO A 8 8.81 -5.36 10.86
C PRO A 8 8.08 -5.48 9.51
N GLN A 9 6.84 -5.00 9.42
CA GLN A 9 6.07 -4.98 8.18
C GLN A 9 6.66 -4.03 7.12
N GLU A 10 7.20 -2.88 7.53
CA GLU A 10 7.88 -1.93 6.64
C GLU A 10 9.18 -2.54 6.09
N ARG A 11 9.92 -3.29 6.91
CA ARG A 11 11.13 -3.99 6.45
C ARG A 11 10.78 -4.99 5.37
N THR A 12 9.79 -5.84 5.61
CA THR A 12 9.35 -6.84 4.63
C THR A 12 8.87 -6.19 3.34
N ALA A 13 8.12 -5.09 3.41
CA ALA A 13 7.68 -4.35 2.23
C ALA A 13 8.87 -3.83 1.39
N ARG A 14 9.96 -3.37 2.04
CA ARG A 14 11.18 -2.92 1.35
C ARG A 14 11.99 -4.05 0.72
N GLU A 15 11.87 -5.27 1.24
CA GLU A 15 12.50 -6.45 0.64
C GLU A 15 11.67 -6.98 -0.54
N LEU A 16 10.35 -6.79 -0.49
CA LEU A 16 9.41 -7.28 -1.49
C LEU A 16 9.25 -6.34 -2.70
N LEU A 17 9.37 -5.03 -2.45
CA LEU A 17 9.24 -3.97 -3.45
C LEU A 17 10.62 -3.49 -3.87
N THR A 18 10.77 -3.20 -5.16
CA THR A 18 12.05 -2.79 -5.76
C THR A 18 12.44 -1.38 -5.31
N GLN A 19 11.47 -0.50 -5.04
CA GLN A 19 11.73 0.79 -4.44
C GLN A 19 12.02 0.62 -2.95
N GLY A 20 13.27 0.84 -2.54
CA GLY A 20 13.71 0.72 -1.14
C GLY A 20 13.00 1.66 -0.13
N ARG A 21 12.06 2.49 -0.59
CA ARG A 21 11.13 3.29 0.24
C ARG A 21 9.73 3.26 -0.37
N PRO A 22 8.92 2.25 -0.02
CA PRO A 22 7.53 2.20 -0.45
C PRO A 22 6.67 3.12 0.41
N LEU A 23 5.58 3.62 -0.16
CA LEU A 23 4.65 4.55 0.50
C LEU A 23 3.66 3.76 1.38
N PHE A 24 3.60 4.05 2.67
CA PHE A 24 2.62 3.42 3.55
C PHE A 24 1.20 3.91 3.24
N LEU A 25 0.29 2.99 2.93
CA LEU A 25 -1.11 3.25 2.63
C LEU A 25 -2.00 3.11 3.87
N GLY A 26 -1.74 2.12 4.74
CA GLY A 26 -2.57 1.87 5.92
C GLY A 26 -2.53 0.42 6.38
N VAL A 27 -3.34 0.11 7.39
CA VAL A 27 -3.55 -1.25 7.90
C VAL A 27 -5.01 -1.65 7.67
N ASP A 28 -5.28 -2.85 7.17
CA ASP A 28 -6.64 -3.36 6.99
C ASP A 28 -7.26 -3.90 8.30
N GLY A 29 -8.51 -4.35 8.23
CA GLY A 29 -9.23 -4.90 9.39
C GLY A 29 -8.66 -6.24 9.90
N GLU A 30 -7.79 -6.89 9.13
CA GLU A 30 -7.08 -8.12 9.50
C GLU A 30 -5.69 -7.82 10.11
N GLY A 31 -5.29 -6.54 10.15
CA GLY A 31 -4.00 -6.11 10.69
C GLY A 31 -2.86 -6.15 9.68
N ALA A 32 -3.15 -6.30 8.39
CA ALA A 32 -2.14 -6.28 7.34
C ALA A 32 -1.81 -4.85 6.89
N ALA A 33 -0.52 -4.52 6.89
CA ALA A 33 -0.01 -3.23 6.45
C ALA A 33 0.20 -3.21 4.93
N HIS A 34 -0.30 -2.16 4.29
CA HIS A 34 -0.27 -1.97 2.86
C HIS A 34 0.74 -0.91 2.48
N TYR A 35 1.60 -1.21 1.51
CA TYR A 35 2.64 -0.33 1.03
C TYR A 35 2.62 -0.25 -0.49
N TRP A 36 2.75 0.94 -1.06
CA TRP A 36 2.73 1.18 -2.49
C TRP A 36 4.12 1.46 -3.06
N ASP A 37 4.39 0.85 -4.21
CA ASP A 37 5.51 1.13 -5.09
C ASP A 37 4.98 1.77 -6.38
N SER A 38 5.29 3.05 -6.59
CA SER A 38 4.88 3.79 -7.79
C SER A 38 5.69 3.43 -9.03
N TYR A 39 6.88 2.86 -8.88
CA TYR A 39 7.74 2.50 -10.00
C TYR A 39 7.29 1.18 -10.63
N GLU A 40 6.95 0.19 -9.79
CA GLU A 40 6.46 -1.12 -10.20
C GLU A 40 4.93 -1.16 -10.36
N PHE A 41 4.22 -0.10 -9.95
CA PHE A 41 2.76 -0.09 -9.83
C PHE A 41 2.25 -1.30 -9.04
N ALA A 42 2.85 -1.54 -7.88
CA ALA A 42 2.59 -2.70 -7.04
C ALA A 42 2.31 -2.34 -5.58
N VAL A 43 1.41 -3.09 -4.94
CA VAL A 43 1.12 -2.99 -3.51
C VAL A 43 1.73 -4.20 -2.80
N ALA A 44 2.53 -3.97 -1.76
CA ALA A 44 2.88 -5.01 -0.80
C ALA A 44 1.84 -5.05 0.32
N VAL A 45 1.23 -6.21 0.53
CA VAL A 45 0.33 -6.52 1.63
C VAL A 45 1.12 -7.34 2.64
N VAL A 46 1.40 -6.78 3.80
CA VAL A 46 2.24 -7.41 4.82
C VAL A 46 1.42 -7.67 6.08
N PRO A 47 0.94 -8.92 6.29
CA PRO A 47 0.18 -9.26 7.50
C PRO A 47 1.04 -9.10 8.76
N SER A 48 0.39 -9.03 9.92
CA SER A 48 1.09 -9.02 11.20
C SER A 48 1.69 -10.39 11.55
N ASP A 49 1.10 -11.46 11.00
CA ASP A 49 1.54 -12.84 11.10
C ASP A 49 1.25 -13.54 9.76
N GLY A 50 2.26 -14.17 9.16
CA GLY A 50 2.16 -14.85 7.86
C GLY A 50 3.04 -14.25 6.75
N ASP A 51 2.87 -14.77 5.54
CA ASP A 51 3.63 -14.36 4.36
C ASP A 51 3.11 -13.06 3.75
N ALA A 52 4.04 -12.18 3.38
CA ALA A 52 3.73 -10.97 2.65
C ALA A 52 3.40 -11.28 1.18
N GLU A 53 2.43 -10.56 0.64
CA GLU A 53 2.00 -10.68 -0.75
C GLU A 53 2.36 -9.41 -1.53
N LYS A 54 2.83 -9.58 -2.77
CA LYS A 54 2.99 -8.49 -3.72
C LYS A 54 1.88 -8.56 -4.75
N VAL A 55 1.13 -7.48 -4.88
CA VAL A 55 0.03 -7.34 -5.82
C VAL A 55 0.41 -6.30 -6.87
N THR A 56 0.74 -6.74 -8.07
CA THR A 56 0.96 -5.85 -9.21
C THR A 56 -0.39 -5.41 -9.76
N LEU A 57 -0.64 -4.10 -9.91
CA LEU A 57 -1.93 -3.65 -10.44
C LEU A 57 -2.21 -4.18 -11.86
N ALA A 58 -1.18 -4.35 -12.68
CA ALA A 58 -1.29 -4.93 -14.02
C ALA A 58 -1.78 -6.39 -14.04
N GLU A 59 -1.65 -7.12 -12.93
CA GLU A 59 -2.15 -8.50 -12.78
C GLU A 59 -3.57 -8.53 -12.19
N THR A 60 -4.12 -7.36 -11.86
CA THR A 60 -5.46 -7.18 -11.34
C THR A 60 -6.35 -6.50 -12.37
N PRO A 61 -7.68 -6.61 -12.28
CA PRO A 61 -8.60 -5.86 -13.13
C PRO A 61 -8.67 -4.35 -12.78
N PHE A 62 -7.83 -3.85 -11.87
CA PHE A 62 -7.84 -2.45 -11.43
C PHE A 62 -6.87 -1.62 -12.26
N GLU A 63 -7.34 -0.53 -12.84
CA GLU A 63 -6.51 0.39 -13.63
C GLU A 63 -5.76 1.37 -12.73
N THR A 64 -6.26 1.60 -11.51
CA THR A 64 -5.71 2.58 -10.57
C THR A 64 -5.57 2.05 -9.14
N LEU A 65 -4.63 2.65 -8.39
CA LEU A 65 -4.49 2.41 -6.96
C LEU A 65 -5.76 2.77 -6.17
N SER A 66 -6.55 3.73 -6.66
CA SER A 66 -7.84 4.11 -6.10
C SER A 66 -8.82 2.95 -6.10
N GLU A 67 -9.01 2.33 -7.26
CA GLU A 67 -9.92 1.19 -7.41
C GLU A 67 -9.48 0.00 -6.56
N TRP A 68 -8.17 -0.29 -6.55
CA TRP A 68 -7.62 -1.33 -5.68
C TRP A 68 -7.86 -1.01 -4.19
N SER A 69 -7.71 0.26 -3.79
CA SER A 69 -7.92 0.67 -2.40
C SER A 69 -9.39 0.58 -1.98
N GLU A 70 -10.32 0.97 -2.86
CA GLU A 70 -11.76 0.82 -2.63
C GLU A 70 -12.19 -0.64 -2.56
N TYR A 71 -11.63 -1.49 -3.43
CA TYR A 71 -11.85 -2.93 -3.38
C TYR A 71 -11.37 -3.53 -2.06
N THR A 72 -10.13 -3.24 -1.66
CA THR A 72 -9.55 -3.73 -0.39
C THR A 72 -10.33 -3.21 0.81
N ARG A 73 -10.80 -1.97 0.76
CA ARG A 73 -11.71 -1.41 1.77
C ARG A 73 -13.01 -2.19 1.89
N SER A 74 -13.66 -2.46 0.77
CA SER A 74 -14.91 -3.21 0.71
C SER A 74 -14.75 -4.67 1.16
N LYS A 75 -13.62 -5.31 0.80
CA LYS A 75 -13.37 -6.74 1.06
C LYS A 75 -12.74 -7.05 2.40
N ARG A 76 -11.72 -6.30 2.81
CA ARG A 76 -10.90 -6.57 4.01
C ARG A 76 -11.18 -5.59 5.16
N GLY A 77 -12.23 -4.78 5.03
CA GLY A 77 -12.65 -3.87 6.10
C GLY A 77 -11.58 -2.83 6.44
N TRP A 78 -10.94 -2.25 5.42
CA TRP A 78 -9.89 -1.26 5.62
C TRP A 78 -10.47 0.00 6.28
N ASP A 79 -10.14 0.22 7.56
CA ASP A 79 -10.33 1.52 8.22
C ASP A 79 -9.14 2.41 7.85
N ILE A 80 -9.31 3.03 6.68
CA ILE A 80 -8.41 3.99 6.07
C ILE A 80 -7.84 4.94 7.14
N GLY A 81 -6.55 4.80 7.47
CA GLY A 81 -5.87 5.73 8.37
C GLY A 81 -5.95 7.18 7.87
N PRO A 82 -5.70 8.19 8.73
CA PRO A 82 -6.09 9.60 8.53
C PRO A 82 -5.57 10.30 7.26
N HIS A 83 -4.78 9.63 6.42
CA HIS A 83 -4.23 10.17 5.18
C HIS A 83 -4.86 9.61 3.88
N VAL A 84 -5.71 8.57 3.95
CA VAL A 84 -6.17 7.86 2.74
C VAL A 84 -7.69 8.02 2.50
N SER A 85 -8.37 8.90 3.25
CA SER A 85 -9.76 9.31 2.96
C SER A 85 -9.76 10.73 2.42
N GLY A 86 -9.74 10.87 1.08
CA GLY A 86 -10.34 12.04 0.44
C GLY A 86 -9.50 12.87 -0.52
N SER A 87 -8.19 12.65 -0.72
CA SER A 87 -7.46 13.48 -1.70
C SER A 87 -6.16 12.91 -2.28
N LEU A 88 -5.52 11.92 -1.63
CA LEU A 88 -4.18 11.46 -2.05
C LEU A 88 -4.19 10.42 -3.20
N VAL A 89 -5.27 9.65 -3.35
CA VAL A 89 -5.30 8.54 -4.33
C VAL A 89 -5.57 9.03 -5.76
N GLY A 90 -6.19 10.21 -5.91
CA GLY A 90 -6.27 10.92 -7.20
C GLY A 90 -4.97 11.64 -7.58
N ASP A 91 -4.21 12.11 -6.59
CA ASP A 91 -2.97 12.88 -6.81
C ASP A 91 -1.76 11.96 -7.10
N LEU A 92 -1.73 10.75 -6.52
CA LEU A 92 -0.61 9.81 -6.74
C LEU A 92 -0.54 9.25 -8.17
N VAL A 93 -1.66 9.21 -8.90
CA VAL A 93 -1.69 8.82 -10.32
C VAL A 93 -1.52 10.02 -11.26
N GLN A 94 -1.85 11.25 -10.82
CA GLN A 94 -1.58 12.48 -11.60
C GLN A 94 -0.15 13.02 -11.46
N GLY A 95 0.64 12.53 -10.49
CA GLY A 95 2.07 12.87 -10.34
C GLY A 95 3.02 12.26 -11.37
N VAL A 96 2.52 11.45 -12.32
CA VAL A 96 3.24 10.97 -13.52
C VAL A 96 2.90 11.87 -14.71
N GLY A 97 3.28 13.15 -14.60
CA GLY A 97 3.04 14.12 -15.68
C GLY A 97 3.25 15.57 -15.29
N ALA A 98 4.48 15.96 -14.98
CA ALA A 98 4.96 17.34 -15.10
C ALA A 98 6.46 17.36 -15.41
#